data_AF-A0A9E7EL57-F1
#
_entry.id   AF-A0A9E7EL57-F1
#
_cell.length_a   1.000
_cell.length_b   1.000
_cell.length_c   1.000
_cell.angle_alpha   90.00
_cell.angle_beta   90.00
_cell.angle_gamma   90.00
#
_symmetry.space_group_name_H-M   'P 1'
#
loop_
_entity.id
_entity.type
_entity.pdbx_description
1 polymer ?
#
loop_
_entity_poly.entity_id
_entity_poly.type
_entity_poly.pdbx_seq_one_letter_code
_entity_poly.pdbx_strand_id
1 'polypeptide(L)'
;MDRLDGPARLMIVSDLDHTMVDHHDPENTSLLRFNALWESLYRHDSLLVFSTGRSPTLYKQLRSEKPMLTPDITITSVGTEITYGDSMVPDEGWVNVLNQKWDRNVVLEETAKLPQLKFQSETEQRPHKVSFYVEKGHAQDVISSLSDRFEKRGLDVKIIYSGGIDLDILPQGAGKGQALAYLLKKFKEGGKPPINTLVCGDSGNDAELFSIPDVYGVMVSNAQEELLQWHAEHAKENTKIIHASNRCAAGIIEAIGHFGLGPNTSPRDSSDILVSKLDNFNPSHEVVKFYITYERWRRAEAEKSDLLIQSLKHICHPTGIAVHPSGVEHSLHECIDTFGPHYGDKQGKQFRVWLDRVFTSQIGSTSWLVKFDKWELTDDGRHCSLTTILLNSEPGNPGAFSLLHVHQTWLEGFAARCQNDWIF
;
A
#
# COMPACT_ATOMS: atom_id res chain seq x y z
N MET A 1 -5.99 11.11 12.30
CA MET A 1 -5.31 9.82 12.00
C MET A 1 -5.64 8.91 13.16
N ASP A 2 -6.87 8.40 13.17
CA ASP A 2 -7.56 8.06 14.43
C ASP A 2 -7.56 6.54 14.71
N ARG A 3 -6.90 5.76 13.85
CA ARG A 3 -6.82 4.30 13.97
C ARG A 3 -5.85 3.84 15.07
N LEU A 4 -4.84 4.65 15.38
CA LEU A 4 -3.79 4.29 16.35
C LEU A 4 -3.88 5.15 17.62
N ASP A 5 -4.10 4.49 18.75
CA ASP A 5 -4.14 5.14 20.07
C ASP A 5 -2.75 5.62 20.52
N GLY A 6 -1.68 4.99 20.07
CA GLY A 6 -0.29 5.31 20.41
C GLY A 6 0.65 5.43 19.21
N PRO A 7 1.98 5.46 19.45
CA PRO A 7 3.01 5.34 18.42
C PRO A 7 2.78 4.12 17.52
N ALA A 8 2.98 4.28 16.22
CA ALA A 8 3.00 3.15 15.30
C ALA A 8 4.22 2.27 15.61
N ARG A 9 4.02 0.94 15.71
CA ARG A 9 5.13 -0.01 15.90
C ARG A 9 6.10 0.02 14.72
N LEU A 10 5.56 0.09 13.52
CA LEU A 10 6.30 0.21 12.27
C LEU A 10 5.59 1.22 11.37
N MET A 11 6.35 2.10 10.72
CA MET A 11 5.88 2.90 9.60
C MET A 11 6.63 2.48 8.34
N ILE A 12 5.93 1.95 7.35
CA ILE A 12 6.52 1.67 6.03
C ILE A 12 6.24 2.84 5.11
N VAL A 13 7.31 3.40 4.53
CA VAL A 13 7.25 4.49 3.55
C VAL A 13 7.80 3.95 2.25
N SER A 14 6.93 3.62 1.30
CA SER A 14 7.32 2.94 0.07
C SER A 14 7.04 3.80 -1.14
N ASP A 15 7.98 3.86 -2.07
CA ASP A 15 7.63 4.18 -3.45
C ASP A 15 6.69 3.12 -4.04
N LEU A 16 6.01 3.48 -5.12
CA LEU A 16 5.05 2.63 -5.80
C LEU A 16 5.64 1.90 -7.00
N ASP A 17 6.06 2.64 -8.02
CA ASP A 17 6.40 2.07 -9.32
C ASP A 17 7.73 1.35 -9.23
N HIS A 18 7.80 0.06 -9.57
CA HIS A 18 9.00 -0.77 -9.43
C HIS A 18 9.50 -1.00 -7.99
N THR A 19 8.89 -0.37 -6.99
CA THR A 19 9.13 -0.64 -5.55
C THR A 19 7.99 -1.45 -4.92
N MET A 20 6.79 -0.90 -4.70
CA MET A 20 5.65 -1.68 -4.18
C MET A 20 4.98 -2.50 -5.28
N VAL A 21 4.83 -1.89 -6.46
CA VAL A 21 4.14 -2.44 -7.63
C VAL A 21 5.16 -2.93 -8.64
N ASP A 22 5.00 -4.19 -9.04
CA ASP A 22 5.70 -4.72 -10.19
C ASP A 22 4.85 -4.60 -11.45
N HIS A 23 5.29 -3.77 -12.39
CA HIS A 23 4.63 -3.60 -13.69
C HIS A 23 4.82 -4.80 -14.62
N HIS A 24 5.79 -5.66 -14.33
CA HIS A 24 6.10 -6.85 -15.11
C HIS A 24 5.43 -8.12 -14.56
N ASP A 25 4.75 -8.03 -13.43
CA ASP A 25 3.99 -9.14 -12.83
C ASP A 25 2.48 -8.94 -13.05
N PRO A 26 1.89 -9.57 -14.09
CA PRO A 26 0.45 -9.48 -14.32
C PRO A 26 -0.38 -10.12 -13.19
N GLU A 27 0.21 -11.07 -12.46
CA GLU A 27 -0.45 -11.81 -11.39
C GLU A 27 -0.38 -11.08 -10.03
N ASN A 28 0.41 -10.00 -9.95
CA ASN A 28 0.63 -9.16 -8.76
C ASN A 28 1.04 -9.98 -7.51
N THR A 29 1.82 -11.03 -7.71
CA THR A 29 2.16 -12.05 -6.71
C THR A 29 2.81 -11.43 -5.48
N SER A 30 3.89 -10.66 -5.66
CA SER A 30 4.62 -10.04 -4.53
C SER A 30 3.79 -8.96 -3.83
N LEU A 31 3.01 -8.19 -4.58
CA LEU A 31 2.10 -7.18 -4.01
C LEU A 31 1.02 -7.85 -3.14
N LEU A 32 0.38 -8.91 -3.64
CA LEU A 32 -0.63 -9.66 -2.90
C LEU A 32 -0.05 -10.38 -1.68
N ARG A 33 1.21 -10.83 -1.73
CA ARG A 33 1.95 -11.35 -0.57
C ARG A 33 2.13 -10.27 0.50
N PHE A 34 2.53 -9.05 0.10
CA PHE A 34 2.64 -7.92 1.01
C PHE A 34 1.28 -7.54 1.60
N ASN A 35 0.22 -7.45 0.78
CA ASN A 35 -1.12 -7.13 1.25
C ASN A 35 -1.58 -8.09 2.35
N ALA A 36 -1.46 -9.39 2.11
CA ALA A 36 -1.84 -10.42 3.08
C ALA A 36 -1.02 -10.33 4.37
N LEU A 37 0.28 -10.06 4.28
CA LEU A 37 1.14 -9.87 5.45
C LEU A 37 0.71 -8.64 6.25
N TRP A 38 0.51 -7.52 5.56
CA TRP A 38 0.20 -6.22 6.16
C TRP A 38 -1.14 -6.25 6.89
N GLU A 39 -2.20 -6.65 6.21
CA GLU A 39 -3.57 -6.71 6.76
C GLU A 39 -3.68 -7.71 7.91
N SER A 40 -2.89 -8.80 7.87
CA SER A 40 -2.90 -9.81 8.91
C SER A 40 -2.15 -9.41 10.18
N LEU A 41 -0.98 -8.78 10.06
CA LEU A 41 -0.01 -8.68 11.18
C LEU A 41 0.44 -7.26 11.52
N TYR A 42 0.22 -6.28 10.66
CA TYR A 42 0.76 -4.93 10.84
C TYR A 42 -0.32 -3.87 10.92
N ARG A 43 -1.39 -4.03 10.16
CA ARG A 43 -2.41 -2.99 10.02
C ARG A 43 -2.99 -2.50 11.35
N HIS A 44 -3.10 -3.34 12.37
CA HIS A 44 -3.70 -2.94 13.64
C HIS A 44 -2.84 -1.94 14.45
N ASP A 45 -1.51 -1.93 14.28
CA ASP A 45 -0.57 -1.17 15.12
C ASP A 45 0.52 -0.39 14.34
N SER A 46 0.52 -0.49 13.01
CA SER A 46 1.56 0.07 12.13
C SER A 46 0.95 1.02 11.08
N LEU A 47 1.75 1.86 10.44
CA LEU A 47 1.32 2.84 9.42
C LEU A 47 1.88 2.51 8.04
N LEU A 48 1.04 2.58 7.02
CA LEU A 48 1.44 2.46 5.61
C LEU A 48 1.42 3.83 4.95
N VAL A 49 2.56 4.21 4.37
CA VAL A 49 2.73 5.46 3.62
C VAL A 49 3.19 5.11 2.21
N PHE A 50 2.45 5.58 1.21
CA PHE A 50 2.93 5.54 -0.18
C PHE A 50 3.56 6.88 -0.56
N SER A 51 4.76 6.85 -1.12
CA SER A 51 5.56 8.03 -1.48
C SER A 51 5.98 7.98 -2.93
N THR A 52 5.16 8.52 -3.83
CA THR A 52 5.26 8.34 -5.27
C THR A 52 5.57 9.64 -6.02
N GLY A 53 6.24 9.50 -7.17
CA GLY A 53 6.38 10.57 -8.15
C GLY A 53 5.09 10.92 -8.88
N ARG A 54 4.12 9.99 -8.92
CA ARG A 54 2.82 10.17 -9.59
C ARG A 54 2.04 11.33 -9.01
N SER A 55 1.35 12.07 -9.88
CA SER A 55 0.29 12.99 -9.47
C SER A 55 -0.87 12.26 -8.77
N PRO A 56 -1.69 12.96 -7.95
CA PRO A 56 -2.88 12.37 -7.34
C PRO A 56 -3.80 11.66 -8.35
N THR A 57 -3.90 12.18 -9.57
CA THR A 57 -4.68 11.58 -10.65
C THR A 57 -4.07 10.24 -11.09
N LEU A 58 -2.77 10.21 -11.40
CA LEU A 58 -2.09 8.98 -11.82
C LEU A 58 -1.95 7.95 -10.70
N TYR A 59 -1.90 8.38 -9.45
CA TYR A 59 -1.98 7.51 -8.28
C TYR A 59 -3.35 6.82 -8.19
N LYS A 60 -4.45 7.58 -8.33
CA LYS A 60 -5.81 7.01 -8.35
C LYS A 60 -6.00 6.03 -9.52
N GLN A 61 -5.44 6.36 -10.68
CA GLN A 61 -5.42 5.44 -11.82
C GLN A 61 -4.68 4.14 -11.48
N LEU A 62 -3.46 4.22 -10.92
CA LEU A 62 -2.70 3.02 -10.53
C LEU A 62 -3.47 2.18 -9.51
N ARG A 63 -4.10 2.81 -8.50
CA ARG A 63 -4.99 2.10 -7.56
C ARG A 63 -6.14 1.39 -8.27
N SER A 64 -6.67 1.94 -9.36
CA SER A 64 -7.72 1.31 -10.17
C SER A 64 -7.23 0.21 -11.12
N GLU A 65 -5.92 0.11 -11.35
CA GLU A 65 -5.27 -0.90 -12.19
C GLU A 65 -4.65 -2.06 -11.40
N LYS A 66 -4.04 -1.76 -10.23
CA LYS A 66 -3.37 -2.75 -9.36
C LYS A 66 -4.13 -3.02 -8.05
N PRO A 67 -4.03 -4.22 -7.46
CA PRO A 67 -4.68 -4.57 -6.18
C PRO A 67 -3.93 -3.97 -4.99
N MET A 68 -3.90 -2.64 -4.92
CA MET A 68 -3.18 -1.91 -3.86
C MET A 68 -4.06 -1.76 -2.61
N LEU A 69 -3.44 -1.85 -1.43
CA LEU A 69 -4.08 -1.47 -0.18
C LEU A 69 -4.34 0.03 -0.12
N THR A 70 -5.29 0.43 0.71
CA THR A 70 -5.49 1.82 1.12
C THR A 70 -4.44 2.20 2.16
N PRO A 71 -3.51 3.13 1.87
CA PRO A 71 -2.51 3.57 2.83
C PRO A 71 -3.14 4.51 3.87
N ASP A 72 -2.45 4.73 4.99
CA ASP A 72 -2.83 5.75 5.97
C ASP A 72 -2.49 7.15 5.47
N ILE A 73 -1.40 7.29 4.72
CA ILE A 73 -0.88 8.55 4.17
C ILE A 73 -0.41 8.33 2.73
N THR A 74 -0.71 9.28 1.85
CA THR A 74 -0.16 9.31 0.50
C THR A 74 0.61 10.60 0.28
N ILE A 75 1.88 10.45 -0.09
CA ILE A 75 2.77 11.49 -0.55
C ILE A 75 2.86 11.36 -2.08
N THR A 76 2.37 12.36 -2.81
CA THR A 76 2.33 12.35 -4.29
C THR A 76 3.20 13.46 -4.87
N SER A 77 3.36 13.43 -6.21
CA SER A 77 4.05 14.47 -6.97
C SER A 77 5.45 14.76 -6.42
N VAL A 78 6.21 13.71 -6.14
CA VAL A 78 7.60 13.79 -5.65
C VAL A 78 7.70 14.54 -4.31
N GLY A 79 6.73 14.36 -3.43
CA GLY A 79 6.76 14.98 -2.09
C GLY A 79 6.13 16.36 -2.01
N THR A 80 5.47 16.84 -3.06
CA THR A 80 4.84 18.17 -3.06
C THR A 80 3.42 18.18 -2.50
N GLU A 81 2.79 17.00 -2.36
CA GLU A 81 1.45 16.87 -1.81
C GLU A 81 1.45 15.73 -0.78
N ILE A 82 0.95 16.01 0.43
CA ILE A 82 0.70 15.03 1.50
C ILE A 82 -0.80 14.96 1.72
N THR A 83 -1.35 13.76 1.74
CA THR A 83 -2.79 13.52 1.90
C THR A 83 -3.06 12.35 2.84
N TYR A 84 -4.22 12.37 3.50
CA TYR A 84 -4.58 11.42 4.55
C TYR A 84 -5.82 10.60 4.22
N GLY A 85 -5.72 9.29 4.49
CA GLY A 85 -6.80 8.32 4.35
C GLY A 85 -7.33 8.18 2.92
N ASP A 86 -8.44 7.44 2.78
CA ASP A 86 -9.03 7.15 1.48
C ASP A 86 -9.60 8.39 0.77
N SER A 87 -10.12 9.35 1.55
CA SER A 87 -10.61 10.63 1.05
C SER A 87 -9.49 11.55 0.54
N MET A 88 -8.22 11.18 0.75
CA MET A 88 -7.04 11.96 0.32
C MET A 88 -7.09 13.41 0.80
N VAL A 89 -7.42 13.63 2.08
CA VAL A 89 -7.54 14.99 2.65
C VAL A 89 -6.15 15.64 2.68
N PRO A 90 -5.94 16.83 2.07
CA PRO A 90 -4.63 17.48 2.04
C PRO A 90 -4.10 17.89 3.42
N ASP A 91 -2.79 17.87 3.56
CA ASP A 91 -2.10 18.48 4.70
C ASP A 91 -1.86 19.97 4.48
N GLU A 92 -2.76 20.80 5.02
CA GLU A 92 -2.64 22.26 4.95
C GLU A 92 -1.35 22.80 5.61
N GLY A 93 -0.81 22.10 6.61
CA GLY A 93 0.46 22.47 7.22
C GLY A 93 1.62 22.30 6.24
N TRP A 94 1.63 21.20 5.47
CA TRP A 94 2.62 20.97 4.43
C TRP A 94 2.52 21.98 3.28
N VAL A 95 1.30 22.27 2.83
CA VAL A 95 1.04 23.31 1.81
C VAL A 95 1.65 24.65 2.23
N ASN A 96 1.46 25.05 3.49
CA ASN A 96 2.02 26.30 4.02
C ASN A 96 3.56 26.29 4.09
N VAL A 97 4.18 25.14 4.39
CA VAL A 97 5.63 24.99 4.35
C VAL A 97 6.13 25.20 2.91
N LEU A 98 5.48 24.59 1.93
CA LEU A 98 5.89 24.68 0.52
C LEU A 98 5.62 26.04 -0.13
N ASN A 99 4.71 26.85 0.42
CA ASN A 99 4.47 28.23 -0.05
C ASN A 99 5.64 29.18 0.27
N GLN A 100 6.56 28.81 1.15
CA GLN A 100 7.68 29.68 1.52
C GLN A 100 8.63 29.86 0.33
N LYS A 101 8.74 31.12 -0.13
CA LYS A 101 9.56 31.51 -1.30
C LYS A 101 9.28 30.68 -2.56
N TRP A 102 8.02 30.30 -2.74
CA TRP A 102 7.52 29.65 -3.94
C TRP A 102 6.47 30.55 -4.60
N ASP A 103 6.63 30.78 -5.91
CA ASP A 103 5.62 31.40 -6.75
C ASP A 103 5.57 30.70 -8.10
N ARG A 104 4.52 29.87 -8.28
CA ARG A 104 4.31 29.11 -9.50
C ARG A 104 4.19 30.00 -10.74
N ASN A 105 3.62 31.20 -10.62
CA ASN A 105 3.46 32.08 -11.78
C ASN A 105 4.81 32.61 -12.26
N VAL A 106 5.71 32.94 -11.33
CA VAL A 106 7.09 33.33 -11.65
C VAL A 106 7.86 32.16 -12.28
N VAL A 107 7.63 30.93 -11.80
CA VAL A 107 8.20 29.72 -12.43
C VAL A 107 7.76 29.60 -13.89
N LEU A 108 6.45 29.73 -14.17
CA LEU A 108 5.92 29.71 -15.53
C LEU A 108 6.45 30.86 -16.39
N GLU A 109 6.60 32.06 -15.83
CA GLU A 109 7.13 33.23 -16.54
C GLU A 109 8.59 33.01 -16.99
N GLU A 110 9.46 32.53 -16.11
CA GLU A 110 10.87 32.31 -16.46
C GLU A 110 11.07 31.10 -17.38
N THR A 111 10.31 30.02 -17.17
CA THR A 111 10.39 28.81 -18.02
C THR A 111 9.89 29.07 -19.44
N ALA A 112 8.87 29.92 -19.63
CA ALA A 112 8.40 30.31 -20.97
C ALA A 112 9.45 31.02 -21.83
N LYS A 113 10.54 31.53 -21.22
CA LYS A 113 11.66 32.19 -21.91
C LYS A 113 12.66 31.18 -22.49
N LEU A 114 12.53 29.89 -22.18
CA LEU A 114 13.43 28.82 -22.61
C LEU A 114 12.75 27.88 -23.61
N PRO A 115 13.05 27.99 -24.93
CA PRO A 115 12.38 27.19 -25.96
C PRO A 115 12.70 25.68 -25.90
N GLN A 116 13.70 25.28 -25.12
CA GLN A 116 14.08 23.88 -24.90
C GLN A 116 13.08 23.14 -24.00
N LEU A 117 12.29 23.86 -23.21
CA LEU A 117 11.32 23.30 -22.28
C LEU A 117 10.00 23.01 -23.01
N LYS A 118 9.51 21.77 -22.92
CA LYS A 118 8.16 21.40 -23.37
C LYS A 118 7.35 20.93 -22.18
N PHE A 119 6.14 21.42 -21.97
CA PHE A 119 5.31 20.95 -20.86
C PHE A 119 5.05 19.45 -20.94
N GLN A 120 5.08 18.78 -19.78
CA GLN A 120 4.45 17.47 -19.63
C GLN A 120 2.92 17.61 -19.58
N SER A 121 2.20 16.50 -19.42
CA SER A 121 0.73 16.50 -19.36
C SER A 121 0.18 17.40 -18.24
N GLU A 122 -1.07 17.87 -18.40
CA GLU A 122 -1.74 18.72 -17.41
C GLU A 122 -1.84 18.06 -16.02
N THR A 123 -1.94 16.72 -15.96
CA THR A 123 -1.99 15.98 -14.70
C THR A 123 -0.72 16.15 -13.87
N GLU A 124 0.42 16.42 -14.51
CA GLU A 124 1.72 16.62 -13.86
C GLU A 124 1.97 18.09 -13.47
N GLN A 125 1.12 19.01 -13.91
CA GLN A 125 1.18 20.42 -13.50
C GLN A 125 0.41 20.61 -12.19
N ARG A 126 1.14 20.78 -11.07
CA ARG A 126 0.57 20.90 -9.72
C ARG A 126 0.84 22.28 -9.11
N PRO A 127 0.20 22.64 -7.99
CA PRO A 127 0.43 23.93 -7.32
C PRO A 127 1.90 24.15 -6.91
N HIS A 128 2.62 23.10 -6.53
CA HIS A 128 4.02 23.13 -6.10
C HIS A 128 4.94 22.25 -6.96
N LYS A 129 4.52 21.92 -8.19
CA LYS A 129 5.32 21.16 -9.16
C LYS A 129 5.00 21.64 -10.58
N VAL A 130 6.03 22.00 -11.34
CA VAL A 130 5.91 22.32 -12.77
C VAL A 130 6.85 21.42 -13.55
N SER A 131 6.29 20.61 -14.46
CA SER A 131 7.02 19.52 -15.13
C SER A 131 7.20 19.78 -16.61
N PHE A 132 8.42 19.52 -17.11
CA PHE A 132 8.82 19.70 -18.49
C PHE A 132 9.55 18.47 -19.04
N TYR A 133 9.64 18.38 -20.36
CA TYR A 133 10.59 17.58 -21.10
C TYR A 133 11.73 18.46 -21.60
N VAL A 134 12.97 18.00 -21.43
CA VAL A 134 14.21 18.64 -21.87
C VAL A 134 15.16 17.59 -22.38
N GLU A 135 15.69 17.77 -23.59
CA GLU A 135 16.67 16.85 -24.15
C GLU A 135 17.98 16.89 -23.35
N LYS A 136 18.59 15.71 -23.14
CA LYS A 136 19.82 15.53 -22.35
C LYS A 136 20.96 16.49 -22.71
N GLY A 137 21.11 16.83 -23.99
CA GLY A 137 22.14 17.76 -24.46
C GLY A 137 21.94 19.21 -23.99
N HIS A 138 20.73 19.59 -23.57
CA HIS A 138 20.38 20.92 -23.12
C HIS A 138 20.11 21.01 -21.61
N ALA A 139 19.94 19.87 -20.93
CA ALA A 139 19.49 19.82 -19.55
C ALA A 139 20.37 20.64 -18.58
N GLN A 140 21.70 20.48 -18.64
CA GLN A 140 22.62 21.18 -17.74
C GLN A 140 22.57 22.71 -17.92
N ASP A 141 22.57 23.19 -19.16
CA ASP A 141 22.51 24.63 -19.47
C ASP A 141 21.17 25.23 -19.01
N VAL A 142 20.07 24.50 -19.25
CA VAL A 142 18.72 24.89 -18.81
C VAL A 142 18.65 24.96 -17.29
N ILE A 143 19.13 23.94 -16.59
CA ILE A 143 19.14 23.88 -15.11
C ILE A 143 19.94 25.05 -14.55
N SER A 144 21.16 25.27 -15.04
CA SER A 144 22.00 26.38 -14.58
C SER A 144 21.35 27.74 -14.83
N SER A 145 20.76 27.94 -16.02
CA SER A 145 20.07 29.21 -16.33
C SER A 145 18.84 29.45 -15.46
N LEU A 146 18.04 28.42 -15.21
CA LEU A 146 16.85 28.51 -14.38
C LEU A 146 17.20 28.80 -12.92
N SER A 147 18.20 28.12 -12.35
CA SER A 147 18.67 28.37 -10.99
C SER A 147 19.03 29.86 -10.78
N ASP A 148 19.84 30.44 -11.66
CA ASP A 148 20.22 31.85 -11.61
C ASP A 148 19.01 32.80 -11.72
N ARG A 149 18.04 32.45 -12.58
CA ARG A 149 16.83 33.27 -12.80
C ARG A 149 15.92 33.25 -11.58
N PHE A 150 15.71 32.07 -11.00
CA PHE A 150 14.85 31.91 -9.84
C PHE A 150 15.44 32.58 -8.59
N GLU A 151 16.76 32.44 -8.37
CA GLU A 151 17.45 33.14 -7.30
C GLU A 151 17.29 34.67 -7.42
N LYS A 152 17.46 35.23 -8.62
CA LYS A 152 17.26 36.68 -8.90
C LYS A 152 15.83 37.15 -8.66
N ARG A 153 14.85 36.24 -8.74
CA ARG A 153 13.43 36.51 -8.46
C ARG A 153 13.06 36.22 -7.00
N GLY A 154 14.03 35.81 -6.17
CA GLY A 154 13.83 35.53 -4.74
C GLY A 154 13.11 34.20 -4.46
N LEU A 155 13.11 33.28 -5.42
CA LEU A 155 12.55 31.94 -5.25
C LEU A 155 13.60 30.95 -4.76
N ASP A 156 13.21 30.10 -3.82
CA ASP A 156 14.02 28.95 -3.41
C ASP A 156 13.41 27.71 -4.07
N VAL A 157 14.05 27.22 -5.15
CA VAL A 157 13.54 26.11 -5.95
C VAL A 157 14.52 24.95 -6.02
N LYS A 158 13.95 23.75 -6.11
CA LYS A 158 14.64 22.52 -6.45
C LYS A 158 14.30 22.16 -7.89
N ILE A 159 15.32 21.85 -8.67
CA ILE A 159 15.17 21.39 -10.04
C ILE A 159 15.65 19.94 -10.09
N ILE A 160 14.75 19.02 -10.42
CA ILE A 160 15.04 17.59 -10.52
C ILE A 160 15.03 17.21 -11.99
N TYR A 161 16.12 16.63 -12.47
CA TYR A 161 16.21 16.05 -13.80
C TYR A 161 16.35 14.54 -13.71
N SER A 162 15.44 13.80 -14.32
CA SER A 162 15.36 12.34 -14.21
C SER A 162 14.98 11.67 -15.54
N GLY A 163 15.21 10.36 -15.63
CA GLY A 163 14.82 9.57 -16.81
C GLY A 163 15.50 9.99 -18.13
N GLY A 164 16.50 10.88 -18.07
CA GLY A 164 17.17 11.41 -19.24
C GLY A 164 16.33 12.34 -20.12
N ILE A 165 15.16 12.79 -19.65
CA ILE A 165 14.29 13.74 -20.37
C ILE A 165 13.39 14.58 -19.46
N ASP A 166 13.03 14.12 -18.27
CA ASP A 166 12.05 14.79 -17.41
C ASP A 166 12.73 15.84 -16.53
N LEU A 167 12.14 17.03 -16.45
CA LEU A 167 12.58 18.14 -15.62
C LEU A 167 11.42 18.64 -14.74
N ASP A 168 11.53 18.45 -13.43
CA ASP A 168 10.57 18.93 -12.45
C ASP A 168 11.13 20.14 -11.68
N ILE A 169 10.33 21.21 -11.59
CA ILE A 169 10.63 22.40 -10.78
C ILE A 169 9.65 22.44 -9.61
N LEU A 170 10.19 22.44 -8.39
CA LEU A 170 9.44 22.39 -7.15
C LEU A 170 10.08 23.34 -6.10
N PRO A 171 9.40 23.66 -4.99
CA PRO A 171 10.01 24.38 -3.87
C PRO A 171 11.26 23.68 -3.35
N GLN A 172 12.25 24.42 -2.87
CA GLN A 172 13.49 23.86 -2.31
C GLN A 172 13.22 22.88 -1.15
N GLY A 173 12.21 23.16 -0.33
CA GLY A 173 11.78 22.31 0.78
C GLY A 173 10.95 21.08 0.39
N ALA A 174 10.68 20.85 -0.90
CA ALA A 174 9.95 19.68 -1.37
C ALA A 174 10.88 18.48 -1.65
N GLY A 175 10.28 17.32 -1.86
CA GLY A 175 10.97 16.03 -2.07
C GLY A 175 10.42 14.94 -1.17
N LYS A 176 10.57 13.68 -1.58
CA LYS A 176 10.10 12.52 -0.80
C LYS A 176 10.72 12.51 0.61
N GLY A 177 12.02 12.80 0.72
CA GLY A 177 12.71 12.87 2.00
C GLY A 177 12.20 14.02 2.88
N GLN A 178 12.01 15.22 2.32
CA GLN A 178 11.51 16.37 3.08
C GLN A 178 10.08 16.17 3.57
N ALA A 179 9.21 15.58 2.74
CA ALA A 179 7.86 15.20 3.13
C ALA A 179 7.87 14.18 4.28
N LEU A 180 8.76 13.18 4.24
CA LEU A 180 8.95 12.24 5.34
C LEU A 180 9.47 12.92 6.62
N ALA A 181 10.47 13.79 6.50
CA ALA A 181 11.01 14.56 7.63
C ALA A 181 9.93 15.41 8.31
N TYR A 182 9.07 16.05 7.52
CA TYR A 182 7.91 16.79 7.99
C TYR A 182 6.92 15.89 8.75
N LEU A 183 6.57 14.73 8.20
CA LEU A 183 5.68 13.77 8.87
C LEU A 183 6.25 13.27 10.19
N LEU A 184 7.52 12.87 10.22
CA LEU A 184 8.19 12.40 11.44
C LEU A 184 8.22 13.49 12.51
N LYS A 185 8.52 14.74 12.13
CA LYS A 185 8.46 15.89 13.03
C LYS A 185 7.04 16.09 13.58
N LYS A 186 6.02 16.07 12.72
CA LYS A 186 4.61 16.21 13.09
C LYS A 186 4.16 15.11 14.07
N PHE A 187 4.58 13.86 13.84
CA PHE A 187 4.31 12.76 14.77
C PHE A 187 5.00 12.92 16.12
N LYS A 188 6.24 13.38 16.13
CA LYS A 188 6.98 13.67 17.36
C LYS A 188 6.32 14.79 18.16
N GLU A 189 5.91 15.87 17.51
CA GLU A 189 5.18 16.98 18.13
C GLU A 189 3.80 16.55 18.64
N GLY A 190 3.13 15.63 17.94
CA GLY A 190 1.89 14.98 18.38
C GLY A 190 2.07 13.93 19.47
N GLY A 191 3.29 13.71 19.98
CA GLY A 191 3.58 12.73 21.04
C GLY A 191 3.48 11.26 20.60
N LYS A 192 3.44 10.98 19.30
CA LYS A 192 3.31 9.64 18.72
C LYS A 192 4.36 9.33 17.64
N PRO A 193 5.67 9.55 17.88
CA PRO A 193 6.70 9.22 16.90
C PRO A 193 6.69 7.71 16.61
N PRO A 194 6.70 7.25 15.34
CA PRO A 194 6.81 5.83 15.03
C PRO A 194 8.02 5.19 15.71
N ILE A 195 7.88 3.97 16.21
CA ILE A 195 8.97 3.24 16.89
C ILE A 195 10.03 2.85 15.87
N ASN A 196 9.61 2.32 14.72
CA ASN A 196 10.48 2.00 13.60
C ASN A 196 9.94 2.62 12.33
N THR A 197 10.84 3.06 11.44
CA THR A 197 10.48 3.52 10.10
C THR A 197 11.32 2.75 9.08
N LEU A 198 10.66 2.16 8.08
CA LEU A 198 11.29 1.48 6.95
C LEU A 198 10.97 2.25 5.66
N VAL A 199 11.99 2.82 5.01
CA VAL A 199 11.87 3.44 3.70
C VAL A 199 12.20 2.45 2.59
N CYS A 200 11.43 2.46 1.51
CA CYS A 200 11.59 1.54 0.39
C CYS A 200 11.61 2.35 -0.92
N GLY A 201 12.58 2.06 -1.80
CA GLY A 201 12.71 2.74 -3.08
C GLY A 201 13.53 1.96 -4.10
N ASP A 202 13.50 2.41 -5.35
CA ASP A 202 14.21 1.82 -6.47
C ASP A 202 14.98 2.84 -7.32
N SER A 203 14.67 4.15 -7.24
CA SER A 203 15.23 5.14 -8.17
C SER A 203 15.83 6.37 -7.47
N GLY A 204 16.42 7.28 -8.24
CA GLY A 204 17.09 8.48 -7.70
C GLY A 204 16.17 9.42 -6.94
N ASN A 205 14.87 9.45 -7.23
CA ASN A 205 13.91 10.29 -6.50
C ASN A 205 13.64 9.78 -5.06
N ASP A 206 14.09 8.55 -4.75
CA ASP A 206 13.97 7.93 -3.43
C ASP A 206 15.20 8.17 -2.55
N ALA A 207 16.34 8.57 -3.12
CA ALA A 207 17.62 8.71 -2.40
C ALA A 207 17.51 9.54 -1.11
N GLU A 208 16.70 10.60 -1.13
CA GLU A 208 16.49 11.46 0.04
C GLU A 208 15.75 10.76 1.19
N LEU A 209 14.93 9.74 0.91
CA LEU A 209 14.29 8.93 1.95
C LEU A 209 15.34 8.19 2.78
N PHE A 210 16.38 7.67 2.13
CA PHE A 210 17.48 6.96 2.78
C PHE A 210 18.43 7.87 3.56
N SER A 211 18.37 9.18 3.32
CA SER A 211 19.16 10.18 4.04
C SER A 211 18.51 10.61 5.37
N ILE A 212 17.27 10.18 5.63
CA ILE A 212 16.57 10.54 6.86
C ILE A 212 17.22 9.85 8.06
N PRO A 213 17.57 10.58 9.13
CA PRO A 213 18.15 9.96 10.32
C PRO A 213 17.22 8.92 10.95
N ASP A 214 17.83 7.87 11.50
CA ASP A 214 17.15 6.83 12.29
C ASP A 214 16.07 6.01 11.57
N VAL A 215 16.07 6.00 10.23
CA VAL A 215 15.26 5.05 9.44
C VAL A 215 16.05 3.80 9.06
N TYR A 216 15.33 2.71 8.85
CA TYR A 216 15.80 1.56 8.07
C TYR A 216 15.47 1.80 6.60
N GLY A 217 16.30 1.32 5.69
CA GLY A 217 16.13 1.50 4.26
C GLY A 217 16.31 0.20 3.48
N VAL A 218 15.46 -0.01 2.49
CA VAL A 218 15.62 -1.07 1.49
C VAL A 218 15.59 -0.52 0.08
N MET A 219 16.67 -0.74 -0.64
CA MET A 219 16.70 -0.67 -2.10
C MET A 219 16.28 -2.04 -2.63
N VAL A 220 15.20 -2.12 -3.39
CA VAL A 220 14.75 -3.41 -3.96
C VAL A 220 15.74 -3.91 -5.01
N SER A 221 15.77 -5.22 -5.28
CA SER A 221 16.81 -5.81 -6.15
C SER A 221 16.81 -5.26 -7.59
N ASN A 222 15.71 -4.67 -8.01
CA ASN A 222 15.53 -4.03 -9.32
C ASN A 222 15.77 -2.51 -9.27
N ALA A 223 16.49 -2.03 -8.25
CA ALA A 223 16.88 -0.63 -8.14
C ALA A 223 17.73 -0.18 -9.33
N GLN A 224 17.49 1.06 -9.76
CA GLN A 224 18.18 1.72 -10.85
C GLN A 224 19.60 2.11 -10.44
N GLU A 225 20.47 2.24 -11.44
CA GLU A 225 21.89 2.50 -11.24
C GLU A 225 22.13 3.78 -10.42
N GLU A 226 21.32 4.83 -10.60
CA GLU A 226 21.51 6.07 -9.86
C GLU A 226 21.33 5.91 -8.33
N LEU A 227 20.42 5.05 -7.88
CA LEU A 227 20.19 4.83 -6.45
C LEU A 227 21.31 3.97 -5.85
N LEU A 228 21.78 2.98 -6.60
CA LEU A 228 22.91 2.14 -6.21
C LEU A 228 24.21 2.95 -6.14
N GLN A 229 24.43 3.86 -7.09
CA GLN A 229 25.55 4.79 -7.07
C GLN A 229 25.46 5.74 -5.88
N TRP A 230 24.29 6.34 -5.66
CA TRP A 230 24.05 7.18 -4.48
C TRP A 230 24.39 6.44 -3.18
N HIS A 231 23.94 5.19 -3.04
CA HIS A 231 24.25 4.37 -1.87
C HIS A 231 25.75 4.11 -1.72
N ALA A 232 26.45 3.76 -2.80
CA ALA A 232 27.89 3.53 -2.78
C ALA A 232 28.69 4.77 -2.33
N GLU A 233 28.21 5.97 -2.68
CA GLU A 233 28.84 7.25 -2.36
C GLU A 233 28.49 7.77 -0.96
N HIS A 234 27.26 7.58 -0.49
CA HIS A 234 26.73 8.26 0.70
C HIS A 234 26.41 7.33 1.87
N ALA A 235 26.11 6.06 1.61
CA ALA A 235 25.49 5.16 2.58
C ALA A 235 26.13 3.77 2.66
N LYS A 236 27.28 3.53 2.01
CA LYS A 236 27.93 2.22 1.92
C LYS A 236 28.20 1.55 3.28
N GLU A 237 28.55 2.34 4.29
CA GLU A 237 28.84 1.87 5.64
C GLU A 237 27.60 1.90 6.57
N ASN A 238 26.44 2.34 6.06
CA ASN A 238 25.22 2.43 6.85
C ASN A 238 24.52 1.08 6.90
N THR A 239 24.71 0.35 8.00
CA THR A 239 24.11 -0.97 8.24
C THR A 239 22.58 -0.96 8.36
N LYS A 240 21.94 0.22 8.44
CA LYS A 240 20.48 0.35 8.40
C LYS A 240 19.93 0.41 6.98
N ILE A 241 20.76 0.35 5.94
CA ILE A 241 20.33 0.32 4.54
C ILE A 241 20.82 -0.97 3.90
N ILE A 242 19.92 -1.66 3.20
CA ILE A 242 20.26 -2.87 2.45
C ILE A 242 19.85 -2.75 0.98
N HIS A 243 20.56 -3.49 0.14
CA HIS A 243 20.10 -3.86 -1.20
C HIS A 243 19.50 -5.27 -1.10
N ALA A 244 18.18 -5.38 -1.24
CA ALA A 244 17.48 -6.65 -1.12
C ALA A 244 17.83 -7.60 -2.28
N SER A 245 17.74 -8.90 -2.02
CA SER A 245 17.87 -9.93 -3.06
C SER A 245 16.59 -10.06 -3.89
N ASN A 246 15.45 -9.68 -3.31
CA ASN A 246 14.14 -9.75 -3.95
C ASN A 246 13.70 -8.41 -4.55
N ARG A 247 12.95 -8.51 -5.66
CA ARG A 247 12.38 -7.37 -6.38
C ARG A 247 11.09 -6.87 -5.74
N CYS A 248 10.82 -5.59 -5.94
CA CYS A 248 9.58 -4.93 -5.57
C CYS A 248 9.09 -5.27 -4.13
N ALA A 249 7.79 -5.48 -3.93
CA ALA A 249 7.20 -5.77 -2.61
C ALA A 249 7.81 -6.99 -1.90
N ALA A 250 8.41 -7.95 -2.61
CA ALA A 250 9.12 -9.05 -1.98
C ALA A 250 10.44 -8.59 -1.31
N GLY A 251 11.11 -7.57 -1.85
CA GLY A 251 12.25 -6.92 -1.21
C GLY A 251 11.86 -6.18 0.08
N ILE A 252 10.67 -5.58 0.11
CA ILE A 252 10.11 -4.95 1.33
C ILE A 252 9.90 -6.01 2.42
N ILE A 253 9.29 -7.15 2.06
CA ILE A 253 9.09 -8.28 2.99
C ILE A 253 10.44 -8.82 3.48
N GLU A 254 11.44 -8.96 2.60
CA GLU A 254 12.80 -9.35 2.98
C GLU A 254 13.39 -8.40 4.02
N ALA A 255 13.27 -7.09 3.81
CA ALA A 255 13.80 -6.08 4.72
C ALA A 255 13.15 -6.09 6.10
N ILE A 256 11.83 -6.34 6.18
CA ILE A 256 11.13 -6.52 7.45
C ILE A 256 11.81 -7.62 8.29
N GLY A 257 12.14 -8.75 7.65
CA GLY A 257 12.84 -9.85 8.31
C GLY A 257 14.30 -9.53 8.63
N HIS A 258 15.02 -8.96 7.67
CA HIS A 258 16.45 -8.63 7.80
C HIS A 258 16.72 -7.71 9.01
N PHE A 259 15.91 -6.66 9.17
CA PHE A 259 16.06 -5.70 10.26
C PHE A 259 15.35 -6.10 11.55
N GLY A 260 14.67 -7.26 11.59
CA GLY A 260 13.93 -7.72 12.77
C GLY A 260 12.73 -6.84 13.12
N LEU A 261 12.05 -6.26 12.11
CA LEU A 261 10.92 -5.32 12.29
C LEU A 261 9.58 -6.02 12.56
N GLY A 262 9.59 -7.36 12.54
CA GLY A 262 8.44 -8.22 12.84
C GLY A 262 8.41 -9.46 11.95
N PRO A 263 7.33 -10.26 12.01
CA PRO A 263 7.17 -11.43 11.14
C PRO A 263 7.14 -11.04 9.67
N ASN A 264 7.88 -11.78 8.83
CA ASN A 264 7.99 -11.51 7.39
C ASN A 264 7.53 -12.67 6.50
N THR A 265 6.81 -13.65 7.05
CA THR A 265 6.22 -14.74 6.27
C THR A 265 4.78 -14.38 5.92
N SER A 266 4.48 -14.22 4.62
CA SER A 266 3.12 -13.93 4.18
C SER A 266 2.20 -15.13 4.43
N PRO A 267 0.93 -14.92 4.84
CA PRO A 267 -0.06 -15.99 4.86
C PRO A 267 -0.20 -16.70 3.49
N ARG A 268 0.14 -16.02 2.39
CA ARG A 268 0.16 -16.60 1.04
C ARG A 268 1.32 -17.56 0.77
N ASP A 269 2.32 -17.62 1.64
CA ASP A 269 3.46 -18.52 1.51
C ASP A 269 3.23 -19.85 2.22
N SER A 270 2.18 -19.94 3.06
CA SER A 270 1.84 -21.18 3.77
C SER A 270 1.27 -22.22 2.82
N SER A 271 1.85 -23.42 2.80
CA SER A 271 1.29 -24.59 2.12
C SER A 271 0.09 -25.18 2.87
N ASP A 272 0.11 -25.07 4.20
CA ASP A 272 -0.97 -25.54 5.06
C ASP A 272 -1.96 -24.40 5.30
N ILE A 273 -3.14 -24.57 4.75
CA ILE A 273 -4.21 -23.59 4.75
C ILE A 273 -5.05 -23.71 6.04
N LEU A 274 -5.06 -24.91 6.64
CA LEU A 274 -5.96 -25.28 7.75
C LEU A 274 -5.36 -25.04 9.14
N VAL A 275 -4.04 -24.94 9.27
CA VAL A 275 -3.38 -24.82 10.57
C VAL A 275 -2.89 -23.40 10.80
N SER A 276 -3.46 -22.69 11.77
CA SER A 276 -2.89 -21.44 12.28
C SER A 276 -1.60 -21.75 13.04
N LYS A 277 -0.50 -21.09 12.65
CA LYS A 277 0.81 -21.24 13.29
C LYS A 277 1.07 -20.17 14.36
N LEU A 278 0.07 -19.33 14.65
CA LEU A 278 0.19 -18.28 15.65
C LEU A 278 -0.07 -18.85 17.04
N ASP A 279 0.75 -18.44 18.00
CA ASP A 279 0.62 -18.86 19.39
C ASP A 279 -0.67 -18.32 20.06
N ASN A 280 -1.24 -17.24 19.50
CA ASN A 280 -2.46 -16.60 19.98
C ASN A 280 -3.45 -16.34 18.84
N PHE A 281 -4.75 -16.36 19.17
CA PHE A 281 -5.82 -16.01 18.24
C PHE A 281 -5.66 -14.55 17.77
N ASN A 282 -5.60 -14.36 16.45
CA ASN A 282 -5.58 -13.05 15.81
C ASN A 282 -6.70 -12.98 14.77
N PRO A 283 -7.81 -12.26 15.03
CA PRO A 283 -8.93 -12.20 14.11
C PRO A 283 -8.55 -11.71 12.71
N SER A 284 -7.62 -10.77 12.58
CA SER A 284 -7.14 -10.28 11.28
C SER A 284 -6.44 -11.37 10.50
N HIS A 285 -5.61 -12.18 11.16
CA HIS A 285 -4.92 -13.30 10.53
C HIS A 285 -5.90 -14.35 10.02
N GLU A 286 -6.89 -14.72 10.84
CA GLU A 286 -7.84 -15.77 10.50
C GLU A 286 -8.74 -15.36 9.33
N VAL A 287 -9.23 -14.11 9.27
CA VAL A 287 -10.03 -13.65 8.10
C VAL A 287 -9.20 -13.53 6.83
N VAL A 288 -7.95 -13.07 6.91
CA VAL A 288 -7.05 -13.01 5.74
C VAL A 288 -6.77 -14.43 5.22
N LYS A 289 -6.47 -15.38 6.11
CA LYS A 289 -6.29 -16.78 5.75
C LYS A 289 -7.54 -17.38 5.11
N PHE A 290 -8.72 -17.12 5.66
CA PHE A 290 -9.98 -17.61 5.09
C PHE A 290 -10.12 -17.19 3.63
N TYR A 291 -9.89 -15.92 3.29
CA TYR A 291 -10.06 -15.46 1.91
C TYR A 291 -8.93 -15.88 0.96
N ILE A 292 -7.72 -16.16 1.46
CA ILE A 292 -6.67 -16.83 0.68
C ILE A 292 -7.05 -18.29 0.38
N THR A 293 -7.63 -18.98 1.36
CA THR A 293 -8.17 -20.35 1.20
C THR A 293 -9.23 -20.36 0.10
N TYR A 294 -10.17 -19.43 0.17
CA TYR A 294 -11.22 -19.23 -0.80
C TYR A 294 -10.66 -18.98 -2.21
N GLU A 295 -9.67 -18.09 -2.36
CA GLU A 295 -9.00 -17.84 -3.66
C GLU A 295 -8.41 -19.13 -4.24
N ARG A 296 -7.58 -19.84 -3.44
CA ARG A 296 -6.90 -21.06 -3.88
C ARG A 296 -7.88 -22.18 -4.21
N TRP A 297 -8.96 -22.31 -3.45
CA TRP A 297 -9.99 -23.32 -3.69
C TRP A 297 -10.68 -23.11 -5.05
N ARG A 298 -11.12 -21.88 -5.35
CA ARG A 298 -11.75 -21.55 -6.64
C ARG A 298 -10.78 -21.68 -7.82
N ARG A 299 -9.48 -21.52 -7.59
CA ARG A 299 -8.42 -21.70 -8.60
C ARG A 299 -7.91 -23.13 -8.74
N ALA A 300 -8.40 -24.07 -7.90
CA ALA A 300 -7.85 -25.43 -7.80
C ALA A 300 -6.34 -25.47 -7.48
N GLU A 301 -5.87 -24.51 -6.69
CA GLU A 301 -4.48 -24.43 -6.18
C GLU A 301 -4.34 -25.07 -4.78
N ALA A 302 -5.46 -25.43 -4.16
CA ALA A 302 -5.52 -26.27 -2.97
C ALA A 302 -5.97 -27.69 -3.33
N GLU A 303 -5.56 -28.70 -2.56
CA GLU A 303 -6.05 -30.07 -2.74
C GLU A 303 -7.57 -30.14 -2.52
N LYS A 304 -8.29 -30.79 -3.45
CA LYS A 304 -9.72 -31.03 -3.29
C LYS A 304 -9.94 -32.02 -2.15
N SER A 305 -10.34 -31.50 -0.99
CA SER A 305 -10.49 -32.29 0.22
C SER A 305 -11.79 -31.95 0.95
N ASP A 306 -12.58 -32.98 1.23
CA ASP A 306 -13.78 -32.83 2.08
C ASP A 306 -13.41 -32.40 3.50
N LEU A 307 -12.18 -32.69 3.94
CA LEU A 307 -11.68 -32.24 5.24
C LEU A 307 -11.62 -30.71 5.33
N LEU A 308 -11.29 -30.00 4.23
CA LEU A 308 -11.30 -28.54 4.22
C LEU A 308 -12.70 -28.00 4.46
N ILE A 309 -13.70 -28.53 3.74
CA ILE A 309 -15.10 -28.12 3.89
C ILE A 309 -15.59 -28.41 5.31
N GLN A 310 -15.25 -29.58 5.86
CA GLN A 310 -15.58 -29.94 7.25
C GLN A 310 -14.92 -29.00 8.26
N SER A 311 -13.65 -28.64 8.07
CA SER A 311 -12.96 -27.67 8.93
C SER A 311 -13.58 -26.28 8.85
N LEU A 312 -13.95 -25.80 7.65
CA LEU A 312 -14.65 -24.52 7.48
C LEU A 312 -16.03 -24.54 8.14
N LYS A 313 -16.76 -25.66 8.09
CA LYS A 313 -18.01 -25.82 8.84
C LYS A 313 -17.78 -25.84 10.35
N HIS A 314 -16.70 -26.47 10.81
CA HIS A 314 -16.39 -26.57 12.24
C HIS A 314 -16.18 -25.20 12.89
N ILE A 315 -15.56 -24.26 12.18
CA ILE A 315 -15.40 -22.88 12.65
C ILE A 315 -16.68 -22.05 12.51
N CYS A 316 -17.77 -22.56 11.92
CA CYS A 316 -19.04 -21.85 11.84
C CYS A 316 -19.95 -22.25 13.01
N HIS A 317 -20.51 -21.28 13.72
CA HIS A 317 -21.49 -21.57 14.75
C HIS A 317 -22.73 -22.26 14.12
N PRO A 318 -23.36 -23.27 14.77
CA PRO A 318 -24.51 -23.98 14.20
C PRO A 318 -25.70 -23.10 13.84
N THR A 319 -25.88 -21.98 14.56
CA THR A 319 -26.92 -20.98 14.30
C THR A 319 -26.37 -19.70 13.65
N GLY A 320 -25.12 -19.73 13.19
CA GLY A 320 -24.50 -18.56 12.60
C GLY A 320 -25.08 -18.27 11.21
N ILE A 321 -25.15 -16.99 10.87
CA ILE A 321 -25.79 -16.51 9.64
C ILE A 321 -24.82 -15.69 8.79
N ALA A 322 -25.04 -15.73 7.47
CA ALA A 322 -24.43 -14.83 6.51
C ALA A 322 -25.51 -14.03 5.78
N VAL A 323 -25.34 -12.72 5.74
CA VAL A 323 -26.16 -11.80 4.92
C VAL A 323 -25.37 -11.49 3.65
N HIS A 324 -25.85 -12.00 2.53
CA HIS A 324 -25.27 -11.77 1.21
C HIS A 324 -25.50 -10.30 0.77
N PRO A 325 -24.64 -9.71 -0.09
CA PRO A 325 -24.83 -8.35 -0.60
C PRO A 325 -26.18 -8.06 -1.31
N SER A 326 -26.91 -9.09 -1.72
CA SER A 326 -28.28 -8.97 -2.26
C SER A 326 -29.36 -8.78 -1.18
N GLY A 327 -29.00 -8.91 0.10
CA GLY A 327 -29.91 -8.86 1.25
C GLY A 327 -30.51 -10.21 1.65
N VAL A 328 -30.15 -11.30 0.96
CA VAL A 328 -30.60 -12.65 1.30
C VAL A 328 -29.78 -13.19 2.46
N GLU A 329 -30.46 -13.75 3.45
CA GLU A 329 -29.86 -14.43 4.60
C GLU A 329 -29.74 -15.93 4.33
N HIS A 330 -28.59 -16.49 4.69
CA HIS A 330 -28.29 -17.91 4.64
C HIS A 330 -27.66 -18.34 5.97
N SER A 331 -27.79 -19.62 6.33
CA SER A 331 -26.94 -20.16 7.40
C SER A 331 -25.48 -20.20 6.92
N LEU A 332 -24.52 -20.00 7.84
CA LEU A 332 -23.10 -20.11 7.49
C LEU A 332 -22.75 -21.51 6.92
N HIS A 333 -23.41 -22.56 7.42
CA HIS A 333 -23.19 -23.92 6.91
C HIS A 333 -23.64 -24.07 5.46
N GLU A 334 -24.80 -23.52 5.07
CA GLU A 334 -25.25 -23.49 3.68
C GLU A 334 -24.28 -22.71 2.80
N CYS A 335 -23.77 -21.58 3.27
CA CYS A 335 -22.73 -20.83 2.57
C CYS A 335 -21.46 -21.68 2.36
N ILE A 336 -20.96 -22.37 3.38
CA ILE A 336 -19.79 -23.25 3.22
C ILE A 336 -20.08 -24.43 2.28
N ASP A 337 -21.31 -24.96 2.27
CA ASP A 337 -21.70 -26.05 1.35
C ASP A 337 -21.59 -25.67 -0.13
N THR A 338 -21.71 -24.38 -0.46
CA THR A 338 -21.51 -23.91 -1.83
C THR A 338 -20.05 -23.97 -2.29
N PHE A 339 -19.06 -24.10 -1.40
CA PHE A 339 -17.65 -24.19 -1.81
C PHE A 339 -17.43 -25.41 -2.71
N GLY A 340 -18.06 -26.55 -2.42
CA GLY A 340 -17.89 -27.79 -3.19
C GLY A 340 -18.10 -27.62 -4.70
N PRO A 341 -19.28 -27.12 -5.14
CA PRO A 341 -19.56 -26.79 -6.54
C PRO A 341 -18.59 -25.79 -7.19
N HIS A 342 -17.98 -24.90 -6.41
CA HIS A 342 -17.08 -23.85 -6.91
C HIS A 342 -15.58 -24.22 -6.90
N TYR A 343 -15.23 -25.46 -6.54
CA TYR A 343 -13.83 -25.90 -6.66
C TYR A 343 -13.33 -25.81 -8.11
N GLY A 344 -12.26 -25.05 -8.35
CA GLY A 344 -11.63 -24.93 -9.67
C GLY A 344 -12.45 -24.14 -10.71
N ASP A 345 -13.55 -23.50 -10.36
CA ASP A 345 -14.40 -22.75 -11.31
C ASP A 345 -13.71 -21.51 -11.92
N LYS A 346 -12.63 -21.06 -11.28
CA LYS A 346 -11.71 -19.99 -11.72
C LYS A 346 -10.33 -20.52 -12.14
N GLN A 347 -10.15 -21.84 -12.29
CA GLN A 347 -8.89 -22.40 -12.78
C GLN A 347 -8.58 -21.86 -14.19
N GLY A 348 -7.37 -21.33 -14.39
CA GLY A 348 -6.92 -20.76 -15.67
C GLY A 348 -7.53 -19.40 -16.04
N LYS A 349 -8.31 -18.78 -15.14
CA LYS A 349 -8.91 -17.45 -15.32
C LYS A 349 -8.21 -16.41 -14.45
N GLN A 350 -8.38 -15.12 -14.76
CA GLN A 350 -7.99 -14.08 -13.82
C GLN A 350 -8.92 -14.14 -12.62
N PHE A 351 -8.36 -14.48 -11.46
CA PHE A 351 -9.07 -14.48 -10.18
C PHE A 351 -8.10 -14.21 -9.04
N ARG A 352 -8.24 -13.06 -8.39
CA ARG A 352 -7.46 -12.70 -7.18
C ARG A 352 -8.38 -12.14 -6.12
N VAL A 353 -8.12 -12.49 -4.87
CA VAL A 353 -8.90 -11.99 -3.72
C VAL A 353 -7.95 -11.33 -2.75
N TRP A 354 -8.26 -10.14 -2.27
CA TRP A 354 -7.50 -9.54 -1.16
C TRP A 354 -8.44 -8.80 -0.22
N LEU A 355 -7.99 -8.65 1.02
CA LEU A 355 -8.65 -7.78 1.99
C LEU A 355 -7.93 -6.46 2.01
N ASP A 356 -8.68 -5.39 2.21
CA ASP A 356 -8.17 -4.05 2.48
C ASP A 356 -8.91 -3.50 3.70
N ARG A 357 -8.27 -2.60 4.42
CA ARG A 357 -8.88 -1.92 5.57
C ARG A 357 -9.35 -2.85 6.69
N VAL A 358 -8.65 -3.97 6.94
CA VAL A 358 -8.95 -4.87 8.06
C VAL A 358 -8.82 -4.14 9.39
N PHE A 359 -9.93 -4.09 10.10
CA PHE A 359 -10.06 -3.47 11.41
C PHE A 359 -10.69 -4.47 12.36
N THR A 360 -10.09 -4.64 13.52
CA THR A 360 -10.55 -5.58 14.55
C THR A 360 -10.83 -4.82 15.84
N SER A 361 -11.92 -5.18 16.52
CA SER A 361 -12.29 -4.62 17.80
C SER A 361 -12.85 -5.71 18.70
N GLN A 362 -12.29 -5.83 19.91
CA GLN A 362 -12.84 -6.72 20.92
C GLN A 362 -14.06 -6.04 21.56
N ILE A 363 -15.24 -6.65 21.41
CA ILE A 363 -16.52 -6.08 21.88
C ILE A 363 -17.07 -6.80 23.12
N GLY A 364 -16.43 -7.89 23.53
CA GLY A 364 -16.76 -8.65 24.73
C GLY A 364 -15.55 -9.43 25.22
N SER A 365 -15.71 -10.26 26.27
CA SER A 365 -14.59 -11.05 26.81
C SER A 365 -13.97 -11.99 25.77
N THR A 366 -14.80 -12.53 24.88
CA THR A 366 -14.42 -13.48 23.82
C THR A 366 -14.86 -13.04 22.43
N SER A 367 -15.70 -12.01 22.34
CA SER A 367 -16.33 -11.58 21.09
C SER A 367 -15.53 -10.49 20.38
N TRP A 368 -15.39 -10.66 19.07
CA TRP A 368 -14.62 -9.79 18.19
C TRP A 368 -15.46 -9.34 17.01
N LEU A 369 -15.42 -8.06 16.72
CA LEU A 369 -15.96 -7.47 15.50
C LEU A 369 -14.81 -7.20 14.53
N VAL A 370 -14.92 -7.70 13.31
CA VAL A 370 -13.90 -7.53 12.25
C VAL A 370 -14.57 -6.88 11.05
N LYS A 371 -13.99 -5.80 10.54
CA LYS A 371 -14.50 -5.06 9.38
C LYS A 371 -13.41 -4.93 8.32
N PHE A 372 -13.76 -5.08 7.05
CA PHE A 372 -12.82 -4.97 5.95
C PHE A 372 -13.55 -4.80 4.61
N ASP A 373 -12.82 -4.34 3.62
CA ASP A 373 -13.22 -4.45 2.22
C ASP A 373 -12.70 -5.78 1.68
N LYS A 374 -13.60 -6.59 1.12
CA LYS A 374 -13.23 -7.79 0.38
C LYS A 374 -13.23 -7.46 -1.10
N TRP A 375 -12.06 -7.54 -1.72
CA TRP A 375 -11.91 -7.30 -3.14
C TRP A 375 -11.75 -8.61 -3.91
N GLU A 376 -12.41 -8.70 -5.07
CA GLU A 376 -12.15 -9.71 -6.08
C GLU A 376 -11.76 -9.03 -7.39
N LEU A 377 -10.66 -9.48 -8.00
CA LEU A 377 -10.30 -9.15 -9.38
C LEU A 377 -10.60 -10.36 -10.25
N THR A 378 -11.43 -10.16 -11.27
CA THR A 378 -11.86 -11.17 -12.23
C THR A 378 -11.60 -10.70 -13.66
N ASP A 379 -11.79 -11.57 -14.65
CA ASP A 379 -11.75 -11.20 -16.07
C ASP A 379 -12.75 -10.07 -16.42
N ASP A 380 -13.86 -9.95 -15.69
CA ASP A 380 -14.89 -8.92 -15.86
C ASP A 380 -14.57 -7.59 -15.16
N GLY A 381 -13.44 -7.53 -14.45
CA GLY A 381 -13.01 -6.39 -13.65
C GLY A 381 -13.08 -6.66 -12.16
N ARG A 382 -13.19 -5.57 -11.38
CA ARG A 382 -13.10 -5.62 -9.92
C ARG A 382 -14.46 -5.52 -9.26
N HIS A 383 -14.60 -6.29 -8.20
CA HIS A 383 -15.77 -6.29 -7.34
C HIS A 383 -15.35 -6.13 -5.88
N CYS A 384 -16.18 -5.46 -5.11
CA CYS A 384 -15.90 -5.18 -3.71
C CYS A 384 -17.15 -5.26 -2.85
N SER A 385 -17.05 -5.98 -1.73
CA SER A 385 -18.02 -5.88 -0.65
C SER A 385 -17.38 -5.28 0.60
N LEU A 386 -18.16 -4.47 1.30
CA LEU A 386 -17.90 -4.09 2.68
C LEU A 386 -18.38 -5.22 3.57
N THR A 387 -17.46 -5.84 4.31
CA THR A 387 -17.73 -7.04 5.10
C THR A 387 -17.56 -6.74 6.59
N THR A 388 -18.54 -7.14 7.39
CA THR A 388 -18.48 -7.14 8.85
C THR A 388 -18.67 -8.56 9.36
N ILE A 389 -17.76 -9.01 10.22
CA ILE A 389 -17.74 -10.34 10.79
C ILE A 389 -17.82 -10.26 12.31
N LEU A 390 -18.65 -11.11 12.91
CA LEU A 390 -18.67 -11.37 14.34
C LEU A 390 -18.07 -12.76 14.61
N LEU A 391 -17.01 -12.80 15.42
CA LEU A 391 -16.31 -14.02 15.83
C LEU A 391 -16.31 -14.13 17.36
N ASN A 392 -16.29 -15.36 17.86
CA ASN A 392 -15.98 -15.66 19.25
C ASN A 392 -14.69 -16.48 19.32
N SER A 393 -13.71 -16.05 20.11
CA SER A 393 -12.58 -16.90 20.50
C SER A 393 -13.04 -17.95 21.51
N GLU A 394 -12.51 -19.17 21.44
CA GLU A 394 -12.86 -20.24 22.37
C GLU A 394 -12.02 -20.20 23.66
N PRO A 395 -12.64 -20.06 24.84
CA PRO A 395 -11.92 -20.11 26.11
C PRO A 395 -11.24 -21.48 26.31
N GLY A 396 -9.92 -21.48 26.55
CA GLY A 396 -9.17 -22.69 26.88
C GLY A 396 -8.63 -23.47 25.67
N ASN A 397 -8.90 -23.03 24.44
CA ASN A 397 -8.31 -23.59 23.23
C ASN A 397 -7.63 -22.47 22.42
N PRO A 398 -6.33 -22.19 22.67
CA PRO A 398 -5.60 -21.12 22.00
C PRO A 398 -5.67 -21.27 20.47
N GLY A 399 -6.18 -20.25 19.78
CA GLY A 399 -6.31 -20.23 18.33
C GLY A 399 -7.65 -20.74 17.78
N ALA A 400 -8.49 -21.39 18.59
CA ALA A 400 -9.82 -21.79 18.14
C ALA A 400 -10.84 -20.65 18.24
N PHE A 401 -11.74 -20.59 17.25
CA PHE A 401 -12.77 -19.57 17.16
C PHE A 401 -14.00 -20.09 16.44
N SER A 402 -15.13 -19.39 16.66
CA SER A 402 -16.40 -19.66 15.99
C SER A 402 -16.94 -18.38 15.33
N LEU A 403 -17.33 -18.50 14.07
CA LEU A 403 -17.95 -17.48 13.25
C LEU A 403 -19.46 -17.46 13.54
N LEU A 404 -19.96 -16.31 13.99
CA LEU A 404 -21.37 -16.13 14.38
C LEU A 404 -22.19 -15.40 13.32
N HIS A 405 -21.58 -14.40 12.70
CA HIS A 405 -22.27 -13.54 11.74
C HIS A 405 -21.30 -13.04 10.68
N VAL A 406 -21.72 -13.08 9.43
CA VAL A 406 -21.05 -12.37 8.33
C VAL A 406 -22.09 -11.49 7.66
N HIS A 407 -21.79 -10.21 7.53
CA HIS A 407 -22.63 -9.27 6.81
C HIS A 407 -21.82 -8.67 5.68
N GLN A 408 -22.32 -8.78 4.45
CA GLN A 408 -21.70 -8.14 3.31
C GLN A 408 -22.67 -7.18 2.63
N THR A 409 -22.14 -6.04 2.18
CA THR A 409 -22.85 -5.07 1.34
C THR A 409 -21.97 -4.70 0.17
N TRP A 410 -22.54 -4.43 -1.00
CA TRP A 410 -21.76 -3.96 -2.14
C TRP A 410 -21.17 -2.58 -1.87
N LEU A 411 -19.88 -2.39 -2.19
CA LEU A 411 -19.34 -1.05 -2.34
C LEU A 411 -19.95 -0.42 -3.59
N GLU A 412 -20.42 0.83 -3.46
CA GLU A 412 -21.07 1.55 -4.56
C GLU A 412 -20.18 1.58 -5.82
N GLY A 413 -20.74 1.16 -6.96
CA GLY A 413 -20.00 1.07 -8.23
C GLY A 413 -19.16 -0.20 -8.43
N PHE A 414 -19.05 -1.08 -7.43
CA PHE A 414 -18.22 -2.29 -7.46
C PHE A 414 -19.02 -3.59 -7.24
N ALA A 415 -20.32 -3.57 -7.51
CA ALA A 415 -21.14 -4.77 -7.44
C ALA A 415 -20.72 -5.83 -8.49
N ALA A 416 -20.81 -7.11 -8.14
CA ALA A 416 -20.62 -8.19 -9.11
C ALA A 416 -21.69 -8.17 -10.21
N ARG A 417 -21.28 -8.40 -11.47
CA ARG A 417 -22.22 -8.49 -12.61
C ARG A 417 -23.19 -9.66 -12.45
N CYS A 418 -22.67 -10.83 -12.09
CA CYS A 418 -23.46 -12.00 -11.71
C CYS A 418 -23.42 -12.14 -10.19
N GLN A 419 -24.52 -11.80 -9.51
CA GLN A 419 -24.57 -11.88 -8.05
C GLN A 419 -24.49 -13.33 -7.53
N ASN A 420 -24.85 -14.33 -8.35
CA ASN A 420 -24.76 -15.74 -8.00
C ASN A 420 -23.31 -16.28 -7.99
N ASP A 421 -22.36 -15.56 -8.59
CA ASP A 421 -20.94 -15.94 -8.60
C ASP A 421 -20.20 -15.48 -7.32
N TRP A 422 -20.89 -14.66 -6.51
CA TRP A 422 -20.41 -14.16 -5.22
C TRP A 422 -20.91 -15.08 -4.09
N ILE A 423 -19.97 -15.72 -3.42
CA ILE A 423 -20.28 -16.92 -2.63
C ILE A 423 -20.05 -16.70 -1.12
N PHE A 424 -19.07 -15.86 -0.76
CA PHE A 424 -18.73 -15.55 0.62
C PHE A 424 -17.79 -14.35 0.73
#